data_AF-A0AAX0WRM0-F1
#
_entry.id   AF-A0AAX0WRM0-F1
#
_cell.length_a   1.000
_cell.length_b   1.000
_cell.length_c   1.000
_cell.angle_alpha   90.00
_cell.angle_beta   90.00
_cell.angle_gamma   90.00
#
_symmetry.space_group_name_H-M   'P 1'
#
loop_
_entity.id
_entity.type
_entity.pdbx_description
1 polymer ?
#
loop_
_entity_poly.entity_id
_entity_poly.type
_entity_poly.pdbx_seq_one_letter_code
_entity_poly.pdbx_strand_id
1 'polypeptide(L)'
;MNDNKIITTEDGEEINLSALEREFGSYDFEGHTYYAARQMELTNRLFDGCYNDAEEGEEYISEYSAPGYDENGNPVEIFMTFTQVKGEEIDPENLNWFQDSDRVEAL
;
A
#
# COMPACT_ATOMS: atom_id res chain seq x y z
N MET A 1 -2.41 -19.33 -20.50
CA MET A 1 -2.79 -19.98 -19.22
C MET A 1 -2.77 -18.86 -18.21
N ASN A 2 -3.90 -18.54 -17.58
CA ASN A 2 -3.89 -17.66 -16.42
C ASN A 2 -3.62 -18.57 -15.24
N ASP A 3 -2.36 -18.62 -14.82
CA ASP A 3 -1.97 -19.33 -13.62
C ASP A 3 -2.41 -18.46 -12.44
N ASN A 4 -3.70 -18.54 -12.10
CA ASN A 4 -4.24 -17.84 -10.94
C ASN A 4 -3.46 -18.33 -9.71
N LYS A 5 -2.81 -17.40 -9.02
CA LYS A 5 -2.18 -17.64 -7.71
C LYS A 5 -3.28 -17.71 -6.66
N ILE A 6 -3.81 -18.90 -6.42
CA ILE A 6 -4.85 -19.15 -5.41
C ILE A 6 -4.20 -19.81 -4.20
N ILE A 7 -4.47 -19.25 -3.02
CA ILE A 7 -4.00 -19.74 -1.73
C ILE A 7 -5.21 -20.16 -0.90
N THR A 8 -5.08 -21.26 -0.17
CA THR A 8 -6.07 -21.66 0.84
C THR A 8 -5.49 -21.40 2.22
N THR A 9 -6.14 -20.56 3.01
CA THR A 9 -5.76 -20.24 4.39
C THR A 9 -6.04 -21.42 5.33
N GLU A 10 -5.56 -21.37 6.57
CA GLU A 10 -5.76 -22.45 7.56
C GLU A 10 -7.25 -22.70 7.91
N ASP A 11 -8.08 -21.66 7.82
CA ASP A 11 -9.53 -21.72 8.01
C ASP A 11 -10.31 -22.09 6.74
N GLY A 12 -9.62 -22.30 5.62
CA GLY A 12 -10.19 -22.78 4.37
C GLY A 12 -10.73 -21.69 3.45
N GLU A 13 -10.39 -20.42 3.68
CA GLU A 13 -10.69 -19.33 2.74
C GLU A 13 -9.75 -19.38 1.54
N GLU A 14 -10.29 -19.09 0.35
CA GLU A 14 -9.50 -19.01 -0.88
C GLU A 14 -9.17 -17.55 -1.21
N ILE A 15 -7.88 -17.22 -1.22
CA ILE A 15 -7.36 -15.92 -1.62
C ILE A 15 -6.83 -16.02 -3.04
N ASN A 16 -7.38 -15.22 -3.97
CA ASN A 16 -6.90 -15.14 -5.34
C ASN A 16 -5.98 -13.92 -5.51
N LEU A 17 -4.68 -14.10 -5.29
CA LEU A 17 -3.68 -13.03 -5.37
C LEU A 17 -3.62 -12.39 -6.76
N SER A 18 -3.84 -13.16 -7.82
CA SER A 18 -3.89 -12.61 -9.19
C SER A 18 -5.09 -11.69 -9.42
N ALA A 19 -6.21 -11.91 -8.72
CA ALA A 19 -7.35 -11.00 -8.74
C ALA A 19 -7.04 -9.72 -7.97
N LEU A 20 -6.43 -9.84 -6.78
CA LEU A 20 -6.00 -8.71 -5.96
C LEU A 20 -5.00 -7.81 -6.70
N GLU A 21 -3.95 -8.39 -7.27
CA GLU A 21 -2.94 -7.68 -8.07
C GLU A 21 -3.59 -6.86 -9.19
N ARG A 22 -4.58 -7.45 -9.87
CA ARG A 22 -5.28 -6.78 -10.96
C ARG A 22 -6.20 -5.65 -10.49
N GLU A 23 -6.80 -5.77 -9.31
CA GLU A 23 -7.81 -4.84 -8.82
C GLU A 23 -7.22 -3.70 -7.97
N PHE A 24 -6.22 -4.00 -7.14
CA PHE A 24 -5.65 -3.10 -6.13
C PHE A 24 -4.14 -2.93 -6.24
N GLY A 25 -3.48 -3.72 -7.07
CA GLY A 25 -2.03 -3.69 -7.27
C GLY A 25 -1.27 -4.64 -6.35
N SER A 26 0.02 -4.78 -6.67
CA SER A 26 1.02 -5.47 -5.86
C SER A 26 2.21 -4.56 -5.62
N TYR A 27 2.83 -4.70 -4.45
CA TYR A 27 3.90 -3.82 -3.99
C TYR A 27 5.06 -4.67 -3.49
N ASP A 28 6.27 -4.37 -3.98
CA ASP A 28 7.47 -5.07 -3.56
C ASP A 28 8.09 -4.38 -2.33
N PHE A 29 8.56 -5.17 -1.36
CA PHE A 29 9.30 -4.69 -0.20
C PHE A 29 10.27 -5.77 0.31
N GLU A 30 11.52 -5.41 0.56
CA GLU A 30 12.59 -6.32 1.02
C GLU A 30 12.75 -7.63 0.20
N GLY A 31 12.41 -7.60 -1.09
CA GLY A 31 12.49 -8.76 -1.99
C GLY A 31 11.28 -9.71 -1.96
N HIS A 32 10.20 -9.31 -1.28
CA HIS A 32 8.91 -9.98 -1.26
C HIS A 32 7.84 -9.16 -1.98
N THR A 33 6.88 -9.82 -2.60
CA THR A 33 5.73 -9.17 -3.24
C THR A 33 4.49 -9.30 -2.35
N TYR A 34 3.81 -8.19 -2.12
CA TYR A 34 2.59 -8.11 -1.32
C TYR A 34 1.41 -7.65 -2.17
N TYR A 35 0.22 -8.14 -1.84
CA TYR A 35 -0.99 -7.95 -2.63
C TYR A 35 -2.02 -7.19 -1.81
N ALA A 36 -2.35 -5.95 -2.22
CA ALA A 36 -3.36 -5.17 -1.51
C ALA A 36 -4.75 -5.80 -1.66
N ALA A 37 -5.52 -5.82 -0.59
CA ALA A 37 -6.88 -6.35 -0.57
C ALA A 37 -7.95 -5.28 -0.85
N ARG A 38 -7.55 -4.00 -0.87
CA ARG A 38 -8.39 -2.84 -1.18
C ARG A 38 -7.53 -1.66 -1.64
N GLN A 39 -8.18 -0.57 -2.05
CA GLN A 39 -7.52 0.69 -2.37
C GLN A 39 -6.80 1.27 -1.13
N MET A 40 -5.64 1.86 -1.37
CA MET A 40 -4.83 2.54 -0.35
C MET A 40 -5.56 3.78 0.20
N GLU A 41 -5.59 3.92 1.53
CA GLU A 41 -6.26 5.01 2.24
C GLU A 41 -5.24 5.85 3.01
N LEU A 42 -5.46 7.17 3.08
CA LEU A 42 -4.59 8.07 3.84
C LEU A 42 -4.64 7.71 5.34
N THR A 43 -3.49 7.43 5.94
CA THR A 43 -3.42 6.96 7.34
C THR A 43 -3.73 8.04 8.37
N ASN A 44 -3.54 9.32 8.02
CA ASN A 44 -3.56 10.47 8.94
C ASN A 44 -2.64 10.31 10.16
N ARG A 45 -1.62 9.45 10.06
CA ARG A 45 -0.64 9.26 11.13
C ARG A 45 0.18 10.54 11.33
N LEU A 46 0.44 10.88 12.59
CA LEU A 46 1.38 11.94 12.95
C LEU A 46 2.79 11.37 13.11
N PHE A 47 3.74 11.95 12.38
CA PHE A 47 5.16 11.61 12.41
C PHE A 47 5.99 12.79 11.90
N ASP A 48 7.29 12.79 12.16
CA ASP A 48 8.18 13.89 11.76
C ASP A 48 8.15 14.10 10.25
N GLY A 49 7.83 15.33 9.82
CA GLY A 49 7.73 15.68 8.40
C GLY A 49 6.37 15.37 7.76
N CYS A 50 5.36 15.04 8.57
CA CYS A 50 3.98 14.92 8.10
C CYS A 50 3.36 16.30 7.79
N TYR A 51 2.15 16.31 7.23
CA TYR A 51 1.42 17.52 6.83
C TYR A 51 1.36 18.65 7.89
N ASN A 52 1.31 18.28 9.18
CA ASN A 52 1.19 19.23 10.27
C ASN A 52 2.49 19.98 10.58
N ASP A 53 3.63 19.44 10.16
CA ASP A 53 4.96 20.06 10.38
C ASP A 53 5.35 21.03 9.26
N ALA A 54 4.67 20.97 8.11
CA ALA A 54 4.94 21.80 6.94
C ALA A 54 4.10 23.09 6.93
N GLU A 55 4.71 24.18 6.52
CA GLU A 55 4.01 25.42 6.17
C GLU A 55 3.53 25.41 4.71
N GLU A 56 2.71 26.38 4.32
CA GLU A 56 2.22 26.52 2.94
C GLU A 56 3.39 26.63 1.94
N GLY A 57 3.38 25.79 0.90
CA GLY A 57 4.44 25.71 -0.10
C GLY A 57 5.67 24.89 0.32
N GLU A 58 5.68 24.29 1.51
CA GLU A 58 6.72 23.36 1.94
C GLU A 58 6.38 21.91 1.60
N GLU A 59 7.43 21.09 1.46
CA GLU A 59 7.28 19.65 1.25
C GLU A 59 6.92 18.94 2.55
N TYR A 60 6.08 17.92 2.44
CA TYR A 60 5.73 17.00 3.52
C TYR A 60 5.56 15.58 2.97
N ILE A 61 5.51 14.62 3.88
CA ILE A 61 5.25 13.21 3.54
C ILE A 61 3.80 12.86 3.87
N SER A 62 3.06 12.35 2.90
CA SER A 62 1.77 11.70 3.10
C SER A 62 1.94 10.18 3.12
N GLU A 63 1.41 9.52 4.14
CA GLU A 63 1.44 8.05 4.29
C GLU A 63 0.05 7.46 4.03
N TYR A 64 0.00 6.47 3.15
CA TYR A 64 -1.18 5.68 2.81
C TYR A 64 -0.98 4.23 3.23
N SER A 65 -2.06 3.53 3.52
CA SER A 65 -2.00 2.10 3.79
C SER A 65 -3.18 1.31 3.23
N ALA A 66 -2.96 0.02 3.02
CA ALA A 66 -4.00 -0.95 2.76
C ALA A 66 -3.67 -2.30 3.43
N PRO A 67 -4.67 -2.99 3.98
CA PRO A 67 -4.53 -4.39 4.33
C PRO A 67 -4.30 -5.20 3.06
N GLY A 68 -3.57 -6.30 3.19
CA GLY A 68 -3.22 -7.16 2.08
C GLY A 68 -2.70 -8.51 2.56
N TYR A 69 -2.06 -9.22 1.63
CA TYR A 69 -1.51 -10.55 1.87
C TYR A 69 -0.11 -10.68 1.28
N ASP A 70 0.73 -11.49 1.93
CA ASP A 70 1.98 -11.97 1.33
C ASP A 70 1.74 -13.12 0.33
N GLU A 71 2.82 -13.63 -0.27
CA GLU A 71 2.78 -14.76 -1.22
C GLU A 71 2.28 -16.09 -0.62
N ASN A 72 2.14 -16.19 0.71
CA ASN A 72 1.64 -17.36 1.43
C ASN A 72 0.22 -17.14 1.98
N GLY A 73 -0.39 -15.98 1.75
CA GLY A 73 -1.72 -15.63 2.24
C GLY A 73 -1.74 -15.15 3.69
N ASN A 74 -0.59 -14.81 4.28
CA ASN A 74 -0.54 -14.22 5.61
C ASN A 74 -1.01 -12.76 5.54
N PRO A 75 -1.87 -12.31 6.46
CA PRO A 75 -2.36 -10.93 6.47
C PRO A 75 -1.25 -9.94 6.84
N VAL A 76 -1.22 -8.83 6.13
CA VAL A 76 -0.28 -7.72 6.34
C VAL A 76 -0.98 -6.37 6.19
N GLU A 77 -0.36 -5.31 6.68
CA GLU A 77 -0.66 -3.92 6.34
C GLU A 77 0.50 -3.37 5.51
N ILE A 78 0.20 -2.87 4.31
CA ILE A 78 1.17 -2.33 3.36
C ILE A 78 1.12 -0.80 3.47
N PHE A 79 2.27 -0.16 3.61
CA PHE A 79 2.37 1.30 3.70
C PHE A 79 3.15 1.87 2.52
N MET A 80 2.69 3.02 2.04
CA MET A 80 3.34 3.80 0.99
C MET A 80 3.41 5.26 1.41
N THR A 81 4.51 5.91 1.05
CA THR A 81 4.74 7.31 1.31
C THR A 81 4.94 8.08 0.02
N PHE A 82 4.47 9.32 0.01
CA PHE A 82 4.63 10.23 -1.11
C PHE A 82 5.06 11.59 -0.59
N THR A 83 6.07 12.18 -1.23
CA THR A 83 6.40 13.59 -1.02
C THR A 83 5.37 14.45 -1.74
N GLN A 84 4.76 15.38 -1.01
CA GLN A 84 3.80 16.35 -1.52
C GLN A 84 4.18 17.76 -1.09
N VAL A 85 3.63 18.77 -1.77
CA VAL A 85 3.78 20.18 -1.38
C VAL A 85 2.45 20.67 -0.80
N LYS A 86 2.49 21.27 0.38
CA LYS A 86 1.28 21.75 1.05
C LYS A 86 0.64 22.91 0.29
N GLY A 87 -0.63 22.74 -0.08
CA GLY A 87 -1.38 23.66 -0.94
C GLY A 87 -1.25 23.39 -2.44
N GLU A 88 -0.38 22.46 -2.83
CA GLU A 88 -0.17 22.02 -4.21
C GLU A 88 -0.17 20.48 -4.30
N GLU A 89 -1.05 19.84 -3.53
CA GLU A 89 -1.12 18.38 -3.43
C GLU A 89 -1.45 17.73 -4.77
N ILE A 90 -0.78 16.60 -5.05
CA ILE A 90 -1.14 15.72 -6.16
C ILE A 90 -2.34 14.89 -5.71
N ASP A 91 -3.43 14.94 -6.49
CA ASP A 91 -4.61 14.12 -6.22
C ASP A 91 -4.24 12.64 -6.09
N PRO A 92 -4.85 11.88 -5.16
CA PRO A 92 -4.49 10.47 -4.93
C PRO A 92 -4.52 9.59 -6.18
N GLU A 93 -5.43 9.85 -7.13
CA GLU A 93 -5.51 9.10 -8.40
C GLU A 93 -4.30 9.30 -9.34
N ASN A 94 -3.53 10.37 -9.12
CA ASN A 94 -2.38 10.76 -9.94
C ASN A 94 -1.03 10.49 -9.25
N LEU A 95 -1.04 9.94 -8.02
CA LEU A 95 0.17 9.51 -7.34
C LEU A 95 0.81 8.31 -8.07
N ASN A 96 2.14 8.18 -7.94
CA ASN A 96 2.87 7.06 -8.54
C ASN A 96 2.71 5.78 -7.72
N TRP A 97 1.59 5.09 -7.87
CA TRP A 97 1.30 3.83 -7.17
C TRP A 97 2.14 2.64 -7.66
N PHE A 98 2.92 2.78 -8.73
CA PHE A 98 3.75 1.70 -9.29
C PHE A 98 5.16 1.64 -8.68
N GLN A 99 5.37 2.27 -7.52
CA GLN A 99 6.62 2.20 -6.76
C GLN A 99 6.61 1.07 -5.73
N ASP A 100 7.79 0.73 -5.23
CA ASP A 100 7.97 -0.20 -4.11
C ASP A 100 7.27 0.33 -2.85
N SER A 101 6.83 -0.57 -1.97
CA SER A 101 6.29 -0.16 -0.67
C SER A 101 7.42 0.32 0.24
N ASP A 102 7.10 1.27 1.13
CA ASP A 102 8.08 1.81 2.10
C ASP A 102 8.16 1.00 3.39
N ARG A 103 7.08 0.28 3.73
CA ARG A 103 6.98 -0.52 4.95
C ARG A 103 5.84 -1.53 4.83
N VAL A 104 6.06 -2.73 5.35
CA VAL A 104 5.01 -3.74 5.55
C VAL A 104 5.03 -4.22 6.99
N GLU A 105 3.84 -4.36 7.61
CA GLU A 105 3.67 -4.86 8.97
C GLU A 105 2.80 -6.12 8.95
N ALA A 106 3.19 -7.17 9.68
CA ALA A 106 2.35 -8.36 9.87
C ALA A 106 1.21 -8.08 10.85
N LEU A 107 0.03 -8.67 10.60
CA LEU A 107 -1.19 -8.50 11.40
C LEU A 107 -1.49 -9.67 12.34
#